data_AF-A0A416C342-F1
#
_entry.id   AF-A0A416C342-F1
#
_cell.length_a   1.000
_cell.length_b   1.000
_cell.length_c   1.000
_cell.angle_alpha   90.00
_cell.angle_beta   90.00
_cell.angle_gamma   90.00
#
_symmetry.space_group_name_H-M   'P 1'
#
loop_
_entity.id
_entity.type
_entity.pdbx_description
1 polymer ?
#
loop_
_entity_poly.entity_id
_entity_poly.type
_entity_poly.pdbx_seq_one_letter_code
_entity_poly.pdbx_strand_id
1 'polypeptide(L)'
;MRYSWLDDYLMDKPAVTKDFKIEWNWIRYFIGGKMFAAVLLDKESKPYYINLKLEPLEGDFWRTQYEDIVPGYYSNKQHWNSIKPDGTVPDELLKELLDKSYELVFRGLSKKKQQETLITTYCGLDCTGCEWREPCNCNGCVSSKGFPFHCKEKACPIASCAINRDIIFCGMCKDFPCQLLIDYSCDKEHGDTPSGARIEACRLIKSLLKK
;
A
#
# COMPACT_ATOMS: atom_id res chain seq x y z
N MET A 1 -6.85 3.55 22.56
CA MET A 1 -7.61 3.33 21.30
C MET A 1 -7.99 1.86 21.24
N ARG A 2 -9.24 1.56 20.90
CA ARG A 2 -9.78 0.19 20.81
C ARG A 2 -9.17 -0.61 19.64
N TYR A 3 -8.91 0.07 18.51
CA TYR A 3 -8.44 -0.55 17.27
C TYR A 3 -6.93 -0.78 17.26
N SER A 4 -6.42 -1.66 18.12
CA SER A 4 -4.98 -1.95 18.23
C SER A 4 -4.36 -2.51 16.94
N TRP A 5 -5.18 -3.10 16.07
CA TRP A 5 -4.79 -3.67 14.78
C TRP A 5 -4.58 -2.65 13.66
N LEU A 6 -4.94 -1.38 13.88
CA LEU A 6 -5.05 -0.38 12.80
C LEU A 6 -3.72 -0.15 12.07
N ASP A 7 -2.61 -0.02 12.80
CA ASP A 7 -1.31 0.26 12.19
C ASP A 7 -0.85 -0.90 11.32
N ASP A 8 -0.83 -2.11 11.86
CA ASP A 8 -0.44 -3.32 11.13
C ASP A 8 -1.32 -3.54 9.90
N TYR A 9 -2.65 -3.38 10.05
CA TYR A 9 -3.60 -3.55 8.95
C TYR A 9 -3.41 -2.55 7.80
N LEU A 10 -3.02 -1.31 8.10
CA LEU A 10 -2.73 -0.30 7.09
C LEU A 10 -1.36 -0.51 6.46
N MET A 11 -0.35 -0.88 7.26
CA MET A 11 1.01 -1.10 6.78
C MET A 11 1.17 -2.39 5.96
N ASP A 12 0.29 -3.37 6.14
CA ASP A 12 0.22 -4.59 5.32
C ASP A 12 -0.31 -4.31 3.90
N LYS A 13 -0.93 -3.15 3.66
CA LYS A 13 -1.43 -2.79 2.33
C LYS A 13 -0.29 -2.43 1.38
N PRO A 14 -0.38 -2.83 0.10
CA PRO A 14 0.67 -2.55 -0.88
C PRO A 14 1.02 -1.06 -0.97
N ALA A 15 2.31 -0.77 -0.89
CA ALA A 15 2.90 0.56 -1.06
C ALA A 15 2.38 1.63 -0.09
N VAL A 16 1.83 1.24 1.07
CA VAL A 16 1.53 2.18 2.14
C VAL A 16 2.82 2.64 2.81
N THR A 17 2.91 3.95 3.00
CA THR A 17 3.98 4.57 3.80
C THR A 17 3.36 5.37 4.94
N LYS A 18 4.07 5.45 6.05
CA LYS A 18 3.67 6.19 7.25
C LYS A 18 4.68 7.28 7.58
N ASP A 19 4.18 8.42 8.06
CA ASP A 19 4.99 9.40 8.77
C ASP A 19 4.31 9.92 10.04
N PHE A 20 5.07 10.67 10.83
CA PHE A 20 4.56 11.39 11.98
C PHE A 20 4.75 12.89 11.77
N LYS A 21 3.64 13.63 11.73
CA LYS A 21 3.64 15.08 11.55
C LYS A 21 3.62 15.77 12.90
N ILE A 22 4.81 16.13 13.39
CA ILE A 22 5.05 16.70 14.72
C ILE A 22 4.16 17.92 14.99
N GLU A 23 4.03 18.83 14.02
CA GLU A 23 3.33 20.10 14.19
C GLU A 23 1.82 19.92 14.42
N TRP A 24 1.26 18.80 13.97
CA TRP A 24 -0.16 18.48 14.12
C TRP A 24 -0.39 17.40 15.18
N ASN A 25 0.68 16.70 15.57
CA ASN A 25 0.68 15.49 16.38
C ASN A 25 -0.12 14.34 15.72
N TRP A 26 0.10 14.09 14.43
CA TRP A 26 -0.66 13.07 13.68
C TRP A 26 0.25 11.98 13.15
N ILE A 27 -0.22 10.73 13.23
CA ILE A 27 0.32 9.61 12.46
C ILE A 27 -0.45 9.58 11.14
N ARG A 28 0.23 9.63 10.00
CA ARG A 28 -0.41 9.76 8.69
C ARG A 28 -0.01 8.61 7.77
N TYR A 29 -0.98 8.07 7.04
CA TYR A 29 -0.80 6.98 6.10
C TYR A 29 -1.03 7.46 4.68
N PHE A 30 -0.13 7.08 3.79
CA PHE A 30 -0.09 7.54 2.41
C PHE A 30 -0.03 6.37 1.44
N ILE A 31 -0.60 6.60 0.25
CA ILE A 31 -0.41 5.76 -0.92
C ILE A 31 -0.06 6.67 -2.10
N GLY A 32 1.04 6.36 -2.79
CA GLY A 32 1.54 7.18 -3.91
C GLY A 32 1.82 8.64 -3.54
N GLY A 33 2.15 8.92 -2.28
CA GLY A 33 2.39 10.27 -1.75
C GLY A 33 1.13 11.08 -1.43
N LYS A 34 -0.06 10.46 -1.43
CA LYS A 34 -1.32 11.09 -1.03
C LYS A 34 -1.86 10.45 0.25
N MET A 35 -2.24 11.28 1.21
CA MET A 35 -2.78 10.81 2.49
C MET A 35 -4.16 10.21 2.27
N PHE A 36 -4.42 9.05 2.88
CA PHE A 36 -5.73 8.39 2.85
C PHE A 36 -6.28 8.11 4.27
N ALA A 37 -5.41 8.02 5.28
CA ALA A 37 -5.83 7.89 6.66
C ALA A 37 -4.88 8.65 7.59
N ALA A 38 -5.36 9.03 8.77
CA ALA A 38 -4.53 9.59 9.83
C ALA A 38 -5.10 9.27 11.21
N VAL A 39 -4.22 9.07 12.20
CA VAL A 39 -4.59 9.03 13.61
C VAL A 39 -4.18 10.35 14.24
N LEU A 40 -5.17 11.07 14.77
CA LEU A 40 -5.01 12.39 15.37
C LEU A 40 -4.78 12.21 16.88
N LEU A 41 -3.67 12.74 17.39
CA LEU A 41 -3.29 12.62 18.79
C LEU A 41 -3.44 13.97 19.52
N ASP A 42 -3.89 13.93 20.76
CA ASP A 42 -3.98 15.11 21.64
C ASP A 42 -2.59 15.49 22.20
N LYS A 43 -2.53 16.48 23.10
CA LYS A 43 -1.25 16.93 23.69
C LYS A 43 -0.53 15.85 24.52
N GLU A 44 -1.26 14.83 24.99
CA GLU A 44 -0.75 13.70 25.76
C GLU A 44 -0.45 12.48 24.86
N SER A 45 -0.47 12.67 23.53
CA SER A 45 -0.29 11.62 22.53
C SER A 45 -1.38 10.53 22.56
N LYS A 46 -2.57 10.85 23.08
CA LYS A 46 -3.71 9.93 23.06
C LYS A 46 -4.52 10.13 21.77
N PRO A 47 -4.84 9.05 21.04
CA PRO A 47 -5.71 9.15 19.87
C PRO A 47 -7.09 9.67 20.26
N TYR A 48 -7.57 10.69 19.56
CA TYR A 48 -8.94 11.21 19.72
C TYR A 48 -9.78 11.12 18.43
N TYR A 49 -9.16 10.97 17.26
CA TYR A 49 -9.84 10.62 16.01
C TYR A 49 -8.98 9.76 15.09
N ILE A 50 -9.65 8.89 14.33
CA ILE A 50 -9.13 8.25 13.12
C ILE A 50 -9.81 8.93 11.93
N ASN A 51 -9.04 9.64 11.13
CA ASN A 51 -9.55 10.39 9.99
C ASN A 51 -9.29 9.60 8.70
N LEU A 52 -10.31 9.45 7.85
CA LEU A 52 -10.23 8.73 6.58
C LEU A 52 -11.10 9.40 5.51
N LYS A 53 -10.82 9.11 4.24
CA LYS A 53 -11.54 9.65 3.10
C LYS A 53 -12.61 8.68 2.61
N LEU A 54 -13.80 9.16 2.30
CA LEU A 54 -14.87 8.39 1.66
C LEU A 54 -15.45 9.19 0.49
N GLU A 55 -16.23 8.50 -0.34
CA GLU A 55 -17.14 9.17 -1.27
C GLU A 55 -18.18 9.98 -0.46
N PRO A 56 -18.57 11.19 -0.92
CA PRO A 56 -19.41 12.08 -0.11
C PRO A 56 -20.71 11.43 0.38
N LEU A 57 -21.45 10.77 -0.50
CA LEU A 57 -22.73 10.12 -0.16
C LEU A 57 -22.57 8.98 0.84
N GLU A 58 -21.46 8.25 0.77
CA GLU A 58 -21.16 7.18 1.71
C GLU A 58 -20.75 7.75 3.07
N GLY A 59 -19.93 8.81 3.09
CA GLY A 59 -19.61 9.53 4.31
C GLY A 59 -20.86 10.09 4.99
N ASP A 60 -21.76 10.71 4.22
CA ASP A 60 -23.06 11.17 4.72
C ASP A 60 -23.86 10.02 5.33
N PHE A 61 -23.98 8.89 4.63
CA PHE A 61 -24.70 7.72 5.13
C PHE A 61 -24.14 7.25 6.48
N TRP A 62 -22.84 6.97 6.58
CA TRP A 62 -22.28 6.42 7.81
C TRP A 62 -22.36 7.37 9.01
N ARG A 63 -22.29 8.69 8.78
CA ARG A 63 -22.53 9.71 9.83
C ARG A 63 -23.97 9.68 10.37
N THR A 64 -24.95 9.21 9.59
CA THR A 64 -26.32 9.01 10.09
C THR A 64 -26.48 7.71 10.86
N GLN A 65 -25.63 6.71 10.62
CA GLN A 65 -25.73 5.39 11.23
C GLN A 65 -24.96 5.28 12.55
N TYR A 66 -23.89 6.07 12.72
CA TYR A 66 -23.03 6.03 13.90
C TYR A 66 -22.72 7.44 14.41
N GLU A 67 -23.07 7.73 15.66
CA GLU A 67 -22.70 8.99 16.34
C GLU A 67 -21.18 9.16 16.51
N ASP A 68 -20.44 8.05 16.41
CA ASP A 68 -18.98 8.02 16.50
C ASP A 68 -18.28 8.38 15.19
N ILE A 69 -19.02 8.50 14.09
CA ILE A 69 -18.52 8.94 12.78
C ILE A 69 -19.00 10.37 12.57
N VAL A 70 -18.08 11.32 12.57
CA VAL A 70 -18.36 12.76 12.45
C VAL A 70 -17.68 13.35 11.22
N PRO A 71 -18.10 14.54 10.75
CA PRO A 71 -17.42 15.21 9.65
C PRO A 71 -15.92 15.42 9.94
N GLY A 72 -15.08 15.24 8.92
CA GLY A 72 -13.62 15.20 9.05
C GLY A 72 -13.03 16.39 9.79
N TYR A 73 -12.40 16.12 10.94
CA TYR A 73 -11.73 17.12 11.75
C TYR A 73 -10.49 17.65 11.02
N TYR A 74 -10.27 18.97 11.08
CA TYR A 74 -9.20 19.69 10.36
C TYR A 74 -9.09 19.41 8.84
N SER A 75 -10.14 18.87 8.22
CA SER A 75 -10.11 18.38 6.84
C SER A 75 -11.36 18.84 6.07
N ASN A 76 -11.41 18.57 4.76
CA ASN A 76 -12.61 18.83 3.96
C ASN A 76 -13.73 17.87 4.40
N LYS A 77 -14.73 18.40 5.11
CA LYS A 77 -15.86 17.68 5.72
C LYS A 77 -16.76 16.94 4.73
N GLN A 78 -16.70 17.29 3.45
CA GLN A 78 -17.44 16.58 2.40
C GLN A 78 -16.83 15.21 2.11
N HIS A 79 -15.50 15.10 2.15
CA HIS A 79 -14.77 13.88 1.76
C HIS A 79 -14.14 13.14 2.93
N TRP A 80 -13.82 13.85 4.01
CA TRP A 80 -13.15 13.30 5.17
C TRP A 80 -14.14 13.05 6.29
N ASN A 81 -13.91 11.96 7.01
CA ASN A 81 -14.71 11.50 8.14
C ASN A 81 -13.77 11.18 9.30
N SER A 82 -14.14 11.60 10.50
CA SER A 82 -13.39 11.31 11.72
C SER A 82 -14.17 10.34 12.59
N ILE A 83 -13.51 9.25 12.95
CA ILE A 83 -14.07 8.14 13.71
C ILE A 83 -13.49 8.17 15.11
N LYS A 84 -14.34 8.12 16.13
CA LYS A 84 -13.87 8.07 17.52
C LYS A 84 -13.11 6.75 17.79
N PRO A 85 -11.89 6.81 18.33
CA PRO A 85 -11.01 5.65 18.52
C PRO A 85 -11.44 4.71 19.67
N ASP A 86 -12.42 5.12 20.46
CA ASP A 86 -13.04 4.40 21.58
C ASP A 86 -14.55 4.18 21.39
N GLY A 87 -15.07 4.47 20.19
CA GLY A 87 -16.48 4.34 19.86
C GLY A 87 -16.95 2.89 19.57
N THR A 88 -18.17 2.81 19.05
CA THR A 88 -18.94 1.59 18.83
C THR A 88 -18.83 1.01 17.42
N VAL A 89 -18.22 1.73 16.48
CA VAL A 89 -18.02 1.26 15.09
C VAL A 89 -17.36 -0.13 15.10
N PRO A 90 -17.98 -1.15 14.48
CA PRO A 90 -17.42 -2.49 14.43
C PRO A 90 -16.08 -2.53 13.68
N ASP A 91 -15.18 -3.41 14.13
CA ASP A 91 -13.84 -3.54 13.57
C ASP A 91 -13.87 -3.82 12.06
N GLU A 92 -14.76 -4.73 11.61
CA GLU A 92 -14.90 -5.07 10.19
C GLU A 92 -15.42 -3.90 9.36
N LEU A 93 -16.31 -3.07 9.90
CA LEU A 93 -16.76 -1.86 9.23
C LEU A 93 -15.61 -0.86 9.12
N LEU A 94 -14.86 -0.61 10.19
CA LEU A 94 -13.71 0.31 10.12
C LEU A 94 -12.67 -0.15 9.11
N LYS A 95 -12.38 -1.46 9.03
CA LYS A 95 -11.49 -2.03 8.00
C LYS A 95 -12.01 -1.75 6.60
N GLU A 96 -13.30 -1.99 6.35
CA GLU A 96 -13.93 -1.69 5.05
C GLU A 96 -13.83 -0.21 4.67
N LEU A 97 -14.06 0.71 5.62
CA LEU A 97 -13.94 2.15 5.37
C LEU A 97 -12.48 2.55 5.08
N LEU A 98 -11.51 1.94 5.76
CA LEU A 98 -10.09 2.16 5.50
C LEU A 98 -9.67 1.61 4.13
N ASP A 99 -10.19 0.44 3.72
CA ASP A 99 -10.01 -0.12 2.38
C ASP A 99 -10.56 0.81 1.30
N LYS A 100 -11.79 1.29 1.49
CA LYS A 100 -12.42 2.25 0.59
C LYS A 100 -11.63 3.54 0.49
N SER A 101 -11.11 4.05 1.60
CA SER A 101 -10.24 5.23 1.60
C SER A 101 -8.95 5.01 0.82
N TYR A 102 -8.27 3.88 1.06
CA TYR A 102 -7.06 3.49 0.34
C TYR A 102 -7.32 3.39 -1.17
N GLU A 103 -8.36 2.65 -1.57
CA GLU A 103 -8.73 2.48 -2.98
C GLU A 103 -9.11 3.80 -3.63
N LEU A 104 -9.90 4.64 -2.94
CA LEU A 104 -10.34 5.94 -3.43
C LEU A 104 -9.16 6.85 -3.74
N VAL A 105 -8.21 6.97 -2.81
CA VAL A 105 -7.03 7.81 -3.00
C VAL A 105 -6.11 7.24 -4.07
N PHE A 106 -5.89 5.92 -4.10
CA PHE A 106 -5.09 5.27 -5.13
C PHE A 106 -5.68 5.46 -6.54
N ARG A 107 -7.00 5.28 -6.70
CA ARG A 107 -7.68 5.46 -7.99
C ARG A 107 -7.69 6.92 -8.45
N GLY A 108 -7.62 7.86 -7.52
CA GLY A 108 -7.45 9.29 -7.84
C GLY A 108 -6.07 9.64 -8.42
N LEU A 109 -5.09 8.75 -8.38
CA LEU A 109 -3.78 8.94 -9.01
C LEU A 109 -3.87 8.70 -10.53
N SER A 110 -2.96 9.31 -11.32
CA SER A 110 -2.86 9.01 -12.74
C SER A 110 -2.47 7.54 -12.97
N LYS A 111 -2.87 6.93 -14.09
CA LYS A 111 -2.53 5.53 -14.40
C LYS A 111 -1.02 5.26 -14.36
N LYS A 112 -0.20 6.22 -14.81
CA LYS A 112 1.27 6.16 -14.68
C LYS A 112 1.70 6.11 -13.21
N LYS A 113 1.15 6.99 -12.37
CA LYS A 113 1.51 7.06 -10.94
C LYS A 113 1.03 5.81 -10.18
N GLN A 114 -0.13 5.25 -10.54
CA GLN A 114 -0.62 3.97 -10.00
C GLN A 114 0.39 2.84 -10.26
N GLN A 115 0.89 2.74 -11.50
CA GLN A 115 1.92 1.75 -11.86
C GLN A 115 3.22 1.99 -11.10
N GLU A 116 3.75 3.22 -11.08
CA GLU A 116 4.99 3.55 -10.35
C GLU A 116 4.88 3.28 -8.84
N THR A 117 3.69 3.41 -8.27
CA THR A 117 3.44 3.20 -6.84
C THR A 117 3.46 1.71 -6.48
N LEU A 118 2.81 0.86 -7.28
CA LEU A 118 2.69 -0.57 -6.98
C LEU A 118 3.79 -1.44 -7.60
N ILE A 119 4.35 -1.03 -8.74
CA ILE A 119 5.31 -1.83 -9.51
C ILE A 119 6.72 -1.28 -9.25
N THR A 120 7.31 -1.68 -8.13
CA THR A 120 8.70 -1.36 -7.79
C THR A 120 9.67 -2.46 -8.23
N THR A 121 9.16 -3.67 -8.48
CA THR A 121 9.92 -4.82 -8.96
C THR A 121 9.25 -5.52 -10.15
N TYR A 122 10.06 -6.09 -11.05
CA TYR A 122 9.55 -6.86 -12.18
C TYR A 122 8.90 -8.19 -11.75
N CYS A 123 9.41 -8.83 -10.70
CA CYS A 123 8.97 -10.14 -10.24
C CYS A 123 7.85 -10.10 -9.19
N GLY A 124 7.47 -8.91 -8.69
CA GLY A 124 6.52 -8.75 -7.60
C GLY A 124 7.11 -8.97 -6.21
N LEU A 125 8.43 -9.04 -6.08
CA LEU A 125 9.08 -9.05 -4.76
C LEU A 125 8.79 -7.73 -4.03
N ASP A 126 8.37 -7.82 -2.78
CA ASP A 126 8.25 -6.66 -1.90
C ASP A 126 9.63 -6.27 -1.36
N CYS A 127 10.13 -5.11 -1.78
CA CYS A 127 11.40 -4.57 -1.32
C CYS A 127 11.22 -3.45 -0.28
N THR A 128 10.00 -3.19 0.20
CA THR A 128 9.73 -2.09 1.14
C THR A 128 10.43 -2.29 2.48
N GLY A 129 10.47 -3.53 2.98
CA GLY A 129 11.18 -3.92 4.21
C GLY A 129 12.64 -4.35 4.02
N CYS A 130 13.26 -4.12 2.86
CA CYS A 130 14.62 -4.59 2.60
C CYS A 130 15.66 -3.72 3.32
N GLU A 131 16.36 -4.30 4.30
CA GLU A 131 17.39 -3.62 5.11
C GLU A 131 18.57 -3.06 4.28
N TRP A 132 18.82 -3.64 3.11
CA TRP A 132 19.88 -3.19 2.20
C TRP A 132 19.47 -2.01 1.33
N ARG A 133 18.18 -1.62 1.33
CA ARG A 133 17.66 -0.60 0.43
C ARG A 133 18.30 0.76 0.68
N GLU A 134 18.30 1.23 1.92
CA GLU A 134 18.91 2.52 2.28
C GLU A 134 20.44 2.49 2.25
N PRO A 135 21.14 1.52 2.89
CA PRO A 135 22.60 1.49 2.90
C PRO A 135 23.23 1.38 1.51
N CYS A 136 22.55 0.70 0.58
CA CYS A 136 23.03 0.55 -0.79
C CYS A 136 22.44 1.56 -1.78
N ASN A 137 21.64 2.54 -1.33
CA ASN A 137 20.92 3.48 -2.18
C ASN A 137 20.16 2.78 -3.33
N CYS A 138 19.49 1.66 -3.02
CA CYS A 138 18.81 0.83 -4.00
C CYS A 138 17.41 1.40 -4.30
N ASN A 139 17.21 1.86 -5.53
CA ASN A 139 15.94 2.43 -5.97
C ASN A 139 14.92 1.40 -6.51
N GLY A 140 15.18 0.11 -6.31
CA GLY A 140 14.35 -0.99 -6.81
C GLY A 140 14.70 -1.43 -8.23
N CYS A 141 14.34 -2.67 -8.58
CA CYS A 141 14.82 -3.29 -9.82
C CYS A 141 14.16 -2.72 -11.09
N VAL A 142 12.94 -2.19 -11.00
CA VAL A 142 12.31 -1.49 -12.14
C VAL A 142 13.08 -0.21 -12.47
N SER A 143 13.35 0.62 -11.46
CA SER A 143 14.12 1.85 -11.58
C SER A 143 15.54 1.61 -12.12
N SER A 144 16.18 0.53 -11.69
CA SER A 144 17.52 0.16 -12.14
C SER A 144 17.55 -0.74 -13.38
N LYS A 145 16.41 -0.97 -14.05
CA LYS A 145 16.31 -1.83 -15.24
C LYS A 145 16.90 -3.24 -15.06
N GLY A 146 16.69 -3.83 -13.88
CA GLY A 146 17.12 -5.18 -13.55
C GLY A 146 18.48 -5.28 -12.88
N PHE A 147 19.08 -4.15 -12.49
CA PHE A 147 20.37 -4.09 -11.79
C PHE A 147 20.20 -3.57 -10.35
N PRO A 148 19.50 -4.29 -9.44
CA PRO A 148 19.52 -3.95 -8.01
C PRO A 148 20.94 -4.04 -7.44
N PHE A 149 21.16 -3.60 -6.19
CA PHE A 149 22.49 -3.43 -5.60
C PHE A 149 23.44 -4.65 -5.70
N HIS A 150 22.89 -5.87 -5.73
CA HIS A 150 23.65 -7.12 -5.80
C HIS A 150 23.80 -7.69 -7.23
N CYS A 151 23.19 -7.07 -8.25
CA CYS A 151 23.28 -7.48 -9.66
C CYS A 151 24.10 -6.44 -10.45
N LYS A 152 25.42 -6.46 -10.31
CA LYS A 152 26.31 -5.45 -10.95
C LYS A 152 26.72 -5.81 -12.37
N GLU A 153 27.02 -7.10 -12.61
CA GLU A 153 27.58 -7.55 -13.89
C GLU A 153 26.52 -8.03 -14.87
N LYS A 154 25.42 -8.60 -14.36
CA LYS A 154 24.34 -9.16 -15.16
C LYS A 154 22.99 -8.78 -14.56
N ALA A 155 22.09 -8.30 -15.41
CA ALA A 155 20.71 -8.04 -15.02
C ALA A 155 20.02 -9.30 -14.53
N CYS A 156 19.10 -9.14 -13.59
CA CYS A 156 18.21 -10.21 -13.14
C CYS A 156 17.49 -10.85 -14.35
N PRO A 157 17.50 -12.19 -14.52
CA PRO A 157 16.86 -12.87 -15.65
C PRO A 157 15.38 -12.53 -15.81
N ILE A 158 14.65 -12.36 -14.71
CA ILE A 158 13.23 -11.94 -14.75
C ILE A 158 13.09 -10.53 -15.32
N ALA A 159 13.94 -9.59 -14.89
CA ALA A 159 13.92 -8.24 -15.40
C ALA A 159 14.27 -8.18 -16.89
N SER A 160 15.33 -8.89 -17.31
CA SER A 160 15.68 -9.02 -18.73
C SER A 160 14.54 -9.61 -19.56
N CYS A 161 13.84 -10.64 -19.04
CA CYS A 161 12.69 -11.22 -19.71
C CYS A 161 11.55 -10.20 -19.88
N ALA A 162 11.22 -9.46 -18.83
CA ALA A 162 10.16 -8.45 -18.86
C ALA A 162 10.47 -7.32 -19.84
N ILE A 163 11.70 -6.79 -19.81
CA ILE A 163 12.19 -5.73 -20.71
C ILE A 163 12.14 -6.20 -22.17
N ASN A 164 12.66 -7.40 -22.46
CA ASN A 164 12.68 -7.93 -23.83
C ASN A 164 11.29 -8.22 -24.41
N ARG A 165 10.29 -8.41 -23.54
CA ARG A 165 8.89 -8.65 -23.91
C ARG A 165 8.03 -7.38 -23.85
N ASP A 166 8.63 -6.23 -23.56
CA ASP A 166 7.94 -4.95 -23.40
C ASP A 166 6.76 -5.00 -22.40
N ILE A 167 6.98 -5.69 -21.27
CA ILE A 167 6.01 -5.72 -20.16
C ILE A 167 6.60 -5.02 -18.93
N ILE A 168 5.74 -4.30 -18.21
CA ILE A 168 6.18 -3.50 -17.06
C ILE A 168 6.45 -4.34 -15.80
N PHE A 169 5.83 -5.53 -15.68
CA PHE A 169 6.16 -6.56 -14.68
C PHE A 169 5.53 -7.92 -15.03
N CYS A 170 5.97 -8.99 -14.35
CA CYS A 170 5.54 -10.36 -14.59
C CYS A 170 4.02 -10.55 -14.50
N GLY A 171 3.31 -9.88 -13.59
CA GLY A 171 1.86 -10.03 -13.44
C GLY A 171 1.07 -9.64 -14.70
N MET A 172 1.65 -8.81 -15.58
CA MET A 172 1.06 -8.45 -16.88
C MET A 172 1.45 -9.38 -18.03
N CYS A 173 2.32 -10.36 -17.79
CA CYS A 173 2.66 -11.35 -18.79
C CYS A 173 1.44 -12.23 -19.12
N LYS A 174 1.28 -12.59 -20.39
CA LYS A 174 0.27 -13.55 -20.86
C LYS A 174 0.51 -14.96 -20.31
N ASP A 175 1.76 -15.31 -20.07
CA ASP A 175 2.18 -16.63 -19.59
C ASP A 175 2.27 -16.67 -18.04
N PHE A 176 1.68 -15.71 -17.34
CA PHE A 176 1.80 -15.59 -15.88
C PHE A 176 0.90 -16.59 -15.12
N PRO A 177 1.41 -17.30 -14.10
CA PRO A 177 2.82 -17.41 -13.71
C PRO A 177 3.58 -18.39 -14.63
N CYS A 178 4.76 -17.99 -15.11
CA CYS A 178 5.61 -18.85 -15.95
C CYS A 178 6.64 -19.61 -15.11
N GLN A 179 7.23 -20.66 -15.68
CA GLN A 179 8.22 -21.49 -14.98
C GLN A 179 9.39 -20.68 -14.42
N LEU A 180 9.91 -19.70 -15.19
CA LEU A 180 11.00 -18.83 -14.72
C LEU A 180 10.64 -18.11 -13.41
N LEU A 181 9.42 -17.60 -13.26
CA LEU A 181 9.02 -16.92 -12.04
C LEU A 181 8.80 -17.92 -10.89
N ILE A 182 8.24 -19.09 -11.20
CA ILE A 182 8.00 -20.17 -10.24
C ILE A 182 9.33 -20.67 -9.66
N ASP A 183 10.32 -20.94 -10.51
CA ASP A 183 11.65 -21.39 -10.09
C ASP A 183 12.26 -20.41 -9.09
N TYR A 184 12.14 -19.10 -9.35
CA TYR A 184 12.66 -18.05 -8.48
C TYR A 184 11.85 -17.85 -7.19
N SER A 185 10.54 -18.07 -7.22
CA SER A 185 9.63 -17.82 -6.10
C SER A 185 9.53 -19.02 -5.16
N CYS A 186 9.70 -20.22 -5.70
CA CYS A 186 9.50 -21.48 -5.00
C CYS A 186 10.79 -22.30 -4.82
N ASP A 187 11.96 -21.72 -5.13
CA ASP A 187 13.25 -22.34 -4.83
C ASP A 187 13.35 -22.69 -3.34
N LYS A 188 13.94 -23.84 -3.02
CA LYS A 188 13.99 -24.34 -1.63
C LYS A 188 14.99 -23.59 -0.75
N GLU A 189 16.03 -23.00 -1.35
CA GLU A 189 17.14 -22.35 -0.63
C GLU A 189 17.09 -20.83 -0.76
N HIS A 190 16.63 -20.32 -1.91
CA HIS A 190 16.65 -18.91 -2.29
C HIS A 190 15.27 -18.37 -2.71
N GLY A 191 14.22 -19.16 -2.51
CA GLY A 191 12.85 -18.78 -2.82
C GLY A 191 12.24 -17.83 -1.79
N ASP A 192 10.96 -17.54 -1.98
CA ASP A 192 10.22 -16.67 -1.09
C ASP A 192 9.90 -17.36 0.24
N THR A 193 9.71 -16.55 1.28
CA THR A 193 9.11 -16.97 2.55
C THR A 193 7.87 -16.10 2.81
N PRO A 194 6.64 -16.63 2.69
CA PRO A 194 6.31 -18.00 2.28
C PRO A 194 6.60 -18.27 0.80
N SER A 195 6.80 -19.54 0.45
CA SER A 195 7.00 -19.97 -0.94
C SER A 195 5.85 -19.47 -1.83
N GLY A 196 6.16 -18.83 -2.96
CA GLY A 196 5.15 -18.25 -3.84
C GLY A 196 4.80 -16.77 -3.57
N ALA A 197 5.37 -16.13 -2.54
CA ALA A 197 4.94 -14.78 -2.13
C ALA A 197 4.97 -13.73 -3.25
N ARG A 198 6.03 -13.69 -4.09
CA ARG A 198 6.11 -12.71 -5.19
C ARG A 198 5.08 -12.95 -6.29
N ILE A 199 4.61 -14.20 -6.44
CA ILE A 199 3.53 -14.56 -7.38
C ILE A 199 2.20 -14.02 -6.84
N GLU A 200 1.92 -14.20 -5.55
CA GLU A 200 0.71 -13.62 -4.93
C GLU A 200 0.73 -12.09 -4.99
N ALA A 201 1.86 -11.48 -4.69
CA ALA A 201 2.05 -10.04 -4.84
C ALA A 201 1.79 -9.58 -6.29
N CYS A 202 2.27 -10.31 -7.30
CA CYS A 202 1.95 -10.00 -8.69
C CYS A 202 0.44 -10.07 -8.97
N ARG A 203 -0.29 -11.06 -8.42
CA ARG A 203 -1.75 -11.17 -8.57
C ARG A 203 -2.47 -10.01 -7.92
N LEU A 204 -2.07 -9.64 -6.71
CA LEU A 204 -2.63 -8.52 -5.97
C LEU A 204 -2.44 -7.19 -6.71
N ILE A 205 -1.21 -6.90 -7.15
CA ILE A 205 -0.88 -5.69 -7.92
C ILE A 205 -1.71 -5.66 -9.22
N LYS A 206 -1.80 -6.79 -9.95
CA LYS A 206 -2.61 -6.89 -11.16
C LYS A 206 -4.09 -6.60 -10.89
N SER A 207 -4.63 -7.08 -9.77
CA SER A 207 -6.02 -6.84 -9.36
C SER A 207 -6.26 -5.35 -9.09
N LEU A 208 -5.36 -4.70 -8.34
CA LEU A 208 -5.46 -3.28 -8.01
C LEU A 208 -5.39 -2.37 -9.25
N LEU A 209 -4.61 -2.76 -10.27
CA LEU A 209 -4.46 -2.00 -11.52
C LEU A 209 -5.61 -2.22 -12.53
N LYS A 210 -6.43 -3.27 -12.37
CA LYS A 210 -7.47 -3.68 -13.34
C LYS A 210 -8.80 -2.94 -13.21
N LYS A 211 -8.97 -2.07 -12.22
CA LYS A 211 -10.19 -1.28 -12.00
C LYS A 211 -10.00 0.19 -12.39
#